data_AF-A0AAD5XR31-F1
#
_entry.id   AF-A0AAD5XR31-F1
#
_cell.length_a   1.000
_cell.length_b   1.000
_cell.length_c   1.000
_cell.angle_alpha   90.00
_cell.angle_beta   90.00
_cell.angle_gamma   90.00
#
_symmetry.space_group_name_H-M   'P 1'
#
loop_
_entity.id
_entity.type
_entity.pdbx_description
1 polymer ?
#
loop_
_entity_poly.entity_id
_entity_poly.type
_entity_poly.pdbx_seq_one_letter_code
_entity_poly.pdbx_strand_id
1 'polypeptide(L)'
;MIAVEDLFIAAGRHLGRVTAPYVDPLQSQLVSLAATAFPTQTLAVQKWLSQTASAHAHILPLMNPFYVALILAGYLAMVFGGRAAMRSLPKFHVKGLMLLHNLFLATLSGYMCIAILSEARTKGYKFVGNDVDESAGGWKMAKLIWLFYVSKTFEFVDTLIMVLKKNDRQISFLHLYHHASIFAVWWLVTLKAPNGEAYFSAALNSFIHVVMYGYYFCMAIGIRQVSFIKRYITAMQMTQFCCMMVQAVLILNRAMSSSSSNPTRGSSSSSSEEEERKPYPTDIAVLLFVYMWTMLGLFANFFVKEGKRLRREKKLAASKKN
;
A
#
# COMPACT_ATOMS: atom_id res chain seq x y z
N MET A 1 2.93 -21.38 -17.92
CA MET A 1 3.06 -21.12 -16.47
C MET A 1 2.05 -20.03 -16.13
N ILE A 2 1.17 -20.24 -15.14
CA ILE A 2 0.16 -19.24 -14.75
C ILE A 2 0.86 -18.10 -14.02
N ALA A 3 0.57 -16.84 -14.36
CA ALA A 3 1.16 -15.69 -13.70
C ALA A 3 0.66 -15.58 -12.24
N VAL A 4 1.50 -15.11 -11.32
CA VAL A 4 1.18 -15.11 -9.88
C VAL A 4 -0.03 -14.22 -9.60
N GLU A 5 -0.14 -13.05 -10.23
CA GLU A 5 -1.31 -12.19 -10.05
C GLU A 5 -2.62 -12.85 -10.49
N ASP A 6 -2.61 -13.69 -11.53
CA ASP A 6 -3.80 -14.43 -11.97
C ASP A 6 -4.22 -15.50 -10.95
N LEU A 7 -3.25 -16.14 -10.29
CA LEU A 7 -3.52 -17.07 -9.18
C LEU A 7 -4.19 -16.33 -8.01
N PHE A 8 -3.68 -15.16 -7.64
CA PHE A 8 -4.26 -14.34 -6.57
C PHE A 8 -5.66 -13.83 -6.94
N ILE A 9 -5.88 -13.43 -8.20
CA ILE A 9 -7.21 -13.03 -8.69
C ILE A 9 -8.18 -14.21 -8.60
N ALA A 10 -7.78 -15.40 -9.04
CA ALA A 10 -8.61 -16.61 -8.96
C ALA A 10 -8.96 -16.95 -7.50
N ALA A 11 -7.97 -16.92 -6.60
CA ALA A 11 -8.18 -17.13 -5.17
C ALA A 11 -9.10 -16.07 -4.56
N GLY A 12 -8.90 -14.78 -4.89
CA GLY A 12 -9.75 -13.68 -4.42
C GLY A 12 -11.19 -13.79 -4.89
N ARG A 13 -11.42 -14.19 -6.16
CA ARG A 13 -12.77 -14.45 -6.69
C ARG A 13 -13.43 -15.64 -6.01
N HIS A 14 -12.67 -16.70 -5.71
CA HIS A 14 -13.18 -17.83 -4.97
C HIS A 14 -13.57 -17.43 -3.55
N LEU A 15 -12.68 -16.72 -2.84
CA LEU A 15 -12.94 -16.21 -1.49
C LEU A 15 -14.19 -15.32 -1.47
N GLY A 16 -14.32 -14.38 -2.41
CA GLY A 16 -15.50 -13.52 -2.54
C GLY A 16 -16.80 -14.32 -2.67
N ARG A 17 -16.81 -15.38 -3.49
CA ARG A 17 -17.96 -16.29 -3.63
C ARG A 17 -18.28 -17.03 -2.33
N VAL A 18 -17.27 -17.45 -1.59
CA VAL A 18 -17.45 -18.16 -0.30
C VAL A 18 -17.96 -17.21 0.79
N THR A 19 -17.52 -15.96 0.80
CA THR A 19 -17.89 -14.96 1.81
C THR A 19 -19.19 -14.21 1.50
N ALA A 20 -19.59 -14.13 0.23
CA ALA A 20 -20.78 -13.39 -0.23
C ALA A 20 -22.05 -13.69 0.58
N PRO A 21 -22.41 -14.96 0.90
CA PRO A 21 -23.60 -15.26 1.70
C PRO A 21 -23.62 -14.63 3.10
N TYR A 22 -22.45 -14.33 3.66
CA TYR A 22 -22.31 -13.76 5.00
C TYR A 22 -22.15 -12.24 4.98
N VAL A 23 -21.48 -11.71 3.96
CA VAL A 23 -21.11 -10.29 3.89
C VAL A 23 -22.14 -9.46 3.14
N ASP A 24 -22.76 -9.99 2.08
CA ASP A 24 -23.69 -9.23 1.25
C ASP A 24 -25.00 -8.85 1.99
N PRO A 25 -25.59 -9.71 2.85
CA PRO A 25 -26.72 -9.29 3.69
C PRO A 25 -26.36 -8.15 4.65
N LEU A 26 -25.17 -8.20 5.25
CA LEU A 26 -24.67 -7.15 6.13
C LEU A 26 -24.47 -5.84 5.36
N GLN A 27 -23.84 -5.91 4.18
CA GLN A 27 -23.62 -4.76 3.31
C GLN A 27 -24.95 -4.12 2.90
N SER A 28 -25.90 -4.92 2.42
CA SER A 28 -27.20 -4.41 1.94
C SER A 28 -28.00 -3.74 3.06
N GLN A 29 -28.03 -4.32 4.27
CA GLN A 29 -28.67 -3.70 5.43
C GLN A 29 -28.01 -2.37 5.79
N LEU A 30 -26.69 -2.31 5.87
CA LEU A 30 -25.97 -1.08 6.22
C LEU A 30 -26.14 0.00 5.15
N VAL A 31 -26.11 -0.36 3.86
CA VAL A 31 -26.37 0.57 2.77
C VAL A 31 -27.82 1.06 2.80
N SER A 32 -28.80 0.20 3.11
CA SER A 32 -30.20 0.59 3.24
C SER A 32 -30.42 1.56 4.41
N LEU A 33 -29.78 1.28 5.55
CA LEU A 33 -29.82 2.17 6.72
C LEU A 33 -29.17 3.52 6.41
N ALA A 34 -28.01 3.51 5.75
CA ALA A 34 -27.33 4.73 5.32
C ALA A 34 -28.16 5.52 4.30
N ALA A 35 -28.81 4.85 3.34
CA ALA A 35 -29.69 5.50 2.37
C ALA A 35 -30.91 6.14 3.03
N THR A 36 -31.43 5.54 4.10
CA THR A 36 -32.57 6.08 4.86
C THR A 36 -32.16 7.26 5.73
N ALA A 37 -31.04 7.15 6.44
CA ALA A 37 -30.55 8.19 7.36
C ALA A 37 -29.86 9.37 6.64
N PHE A 38 -29.15 9.09 5.55
CA PHE A 38 -28.29 10.02 4.81
C PHE A 38 -28.44 9.82 3.28
N PRO A 39 -29.63 10.09 2.71
CA PRO A 39 -29.92 9.79 1.31
C PRO A 39 -29.00 10.52 0.33
N THR A 40 -28.79 11.83 0.55
CA THR A 40 -27.94 12.67 -0.31
C THR A 40 -26.49 12.19 -0.32
N GLN A 41 -25.95 11.86 0.85
CA GLN A 41 -24.57 11.40 1.01
C GLN A 41 -24.39 10.01 0.40
N THR A 42 -25.36 9.11 0.63
CA THR A 42 -25.31 7.74 0.08
C THR A 42 -25.33 7.77 -1.44
N LEU A 43 -26.20 8.59 -2.05
CA LEU A 43 -26.24 8.77 -3.49
C LEU A 43 -24.94 9.41 -4.03
N ALA A 44 -24.42 10.42 -3.33
CA ALA A 44 -23.16 11.06 -3.72
C ALA A 44 -21.98 10.07 -3.72
N VAL A 45 -21.90 9.20 -2.71
CA VAL A 45 -20.85 8.15 -2.64
C VAL A 45 -21.01 7.13 -3.75
N GLN A 46 -22.23 6.65 -4.01
CA GLN A 46 -22.49 5.69 -5.08
C GLN A 46 -22.13 6.27 -6.46
N LYS A 47 -22.54 7.51 -6.71
CA LYS A 47 -22.21 8.24 -7.94
C LYS A 47 -20.70 8.45 -8.07
N TRP A 48 -20.03 8.86 -7.00
CA TRP A 48 -18.58 9.05 -6.99
C TRP A 48 -17.85 7.75 -7.30
N LEU A 49 -18.24 6.62 -6.69
CA LEU A 49 -17.64 5.31 -6.95
C LEU A 49 -17.79 4.89 -8.41
N SER A 50 -18.98 5.03 -8.98
CA SER A 50 -19.23 4.64 -10.38
C SER A 50 -18.51 5.54 -11.39
N GLN A 51 -18.25 6.80 -11.04
CA GLN A 51 -17.55 7.75 -11.93
C GLN A 51 -16.03 7.71 -11.78
N THR A 52 -15.52 7.29 -10.62
CA THR A 52 -14.08 7.31 -10.31
C THR A 52 -13.39 6.02 -10.70
N ALA A 53 -14.11 4.89 -10.68
CA ALA A 53 -13.52 3.60 -10.90
C ALA A 53 -13.06 3.39 -12.36
N SER A 54 -11.79 3.01 -12.52
CA SER A 54 -11.19 2.58 -13.78
C SER A 54 -11.88 1.31 -14.30
N ALA A 55 -11.90 1.14 -15.63
CA ALA A 55 -12.49 -0.04 -16.26
C ALA A 55 -11.85 -1.34 -15.75
N HIS A 56 -10.53 -1.30 -15.54
CA HIS A 56 -9.77 -2.41 -14.98
C HIS A 56 -10.10 -2.69 -13.50
N ALA A 57 -10.36 -1.65 -12.70
CA ALA A 57 -10.63 -1.79 -11.28
C ALA A 57 -11.92 -2.60 -11.00
N HIS A 58 -12.97 -2.40 -11.80
CA HIS A 58 -14.28 -3.02 -11.56
C HIS A 58 -14.28 -4.55 -11.58
N ILE A 59 -13.37 -5.16 -12.33
CA ILE A 59 -13.30 -6.63 -12.53
C ILE A 59 -12.30 -7.33 -11.59
N LEU A 60 -11.60 -6.55 -10.76
CA LEU A 60 -10.63 -7.02 -9.79
C LEU A 60 -11.29 -7.34 -8.45
N PRO A 61 -10.83 -8.40 -7.73
CA PRO A 61 -11.34 -8.71 -6.41
C PRO A 61 -11.02 -7.59 -5.40
N LEU A 62 -11.78 -7.53 -4.30
CA LEU A 62 -11.52 -6.62 -3.17
C LEU A 62 -11.57 -5.11 -3.50
N MET A 63 -12.22 -4.73 -4.60
CA MET A 63 -12.38 -3.31 -4.95
C MET A 63 -13.63 -2.64 -4.35
N ASN A 64 -14.54 -3.43 -3.77
CA ASN A 64 -15.73 -2.90 -3.10
C ASN A 64 -15.31 -2.23 -1.75
N PRO A 65 -15.64 -0.94 -1.53
CA PRO A 65 -15.22 -0.18 -0.35
C PRO A 65 -15.71 -0.77 0.98
N PHE A 66 -16.82 -1.51 0.97
CA PHE A 66 -17.34 -2.15 2.17
C PHE A 66 -16.37 -3.20 2.72
N TYR A 67 -15.83 -4.05 1.85
CA TYR A 67 -14.83 -5.05 2.23
C TYR A 67 -13.53 -4.39 2.72
N VAL A 68 -13.11 -3.29 2.09
CA VAL A 68 -11.94 -2.49 2.49
C VAL A 68 -12.13 -1.94 3.91
N ALA A 69 -13.29 -1.34 4.18
CA ALA A 69 -13.63 -0.81 5.50
C ALA A 69 -13.71 -1.91 6.57
N LEU A 70 -14.28 -3.07 6.23
CA LEU A 70 -14.35 -4.23 7.13
C LEU A 70 -12.96 -4.76 7.48
N ILE A 71 -12.06 -4.88 6.49
CA ILE A 71 -10.68 -5.29 6.71
C ILE A 71 -9.92 -4.29 7.60
N LEU A 72 -10.09 -2.99 7.37
CA LEU A 72 -9.49 -1.95 8.21
C LEU A 72 -10.03 -2.00 9.65
N ALA A 73 -11.33 -2.14 9.82
CA ALA A 73 -11.95 -2.31 11.13
C ALA A 73 -11.43 -3.57 11.83
N GLY A 74 -11.34 -4.68 11.10
CA GLY A 74 -10.77 -5.94 11.58
C GLY A 74 -9.30 -5.81 11.98
N TYR A 75 -8.48 -5.09 11.20
CA TYR A 75 -7.10 -4.78 11.55
C TYR A 75 -7.00 -4.01 12.87
N LEU A 76 -7.77 -2.92 13.02
CA LEU A 76 -7.76 -2.11 14.24
C LEU A 76 -8.29 -2.91 15.43
N ALA A 77 -9.36 -3.68 15.26
CA ALA A 77 -9.89 -4.58 16.28
C ALA A 77 -8.85 -5.62 16.71
N MET A 78 -8.12 -6.23 15.76
CA MET A 78 -7.02 -7.15 16.04
C MET A 78 -5.91 -6.47 16.85
N VAL A 79 -5.54 -5.23 16.50
CA VAL A 79 -4.51 -4.49 17.23
C VAL A 79 -4.97 -4.16 18.65
N PHE A 80 -6.10 -3.49 18.83
CA PHE A 80 -6.51 -3.00 20.14
C PHE A 80 -7.07 -4.11 21.03
N GLY A 81 -7.95 -4.95 20.48
CA GLY A 81 -8.51 -6.11 21.17
C GLY A 81 -7.45 -7.17 21.44
N GLY A 82 -6.59 -7.47 20.46
CA GLY A 82 -5.49 -8.42 20.63
C GLY A 82 -4.49 -7.95 21.69
N ARG A 83 -4.13 -6.66 21.73
CA ARG A 83 -3.28 -6.13 22.81
C ARG A 83 -3.94 -6.23 24.18
N ALA A 84 -5.24 -5.97 24.28
CA ALA A 84 -5.98 -6.10 25.54
C ALA A 84 -6.01 -7.55 26.03
N ALA A 85 -6.35 -8.51 25.15
CA ALA A 85 -6.34 -9.94 25.46
C ALA A 85 -4.93 -10.45 25.84
N MET A 86 -3.90 -10.00 25.13
CA MET A 86 -2.51 -10.36 25.41
C MET A 86 -1.98 -9.78 26.73
N ARG A 87 -2.72 -8.94 27.47
CA ARG A 87 -2.32 -8.53 28.82
C ARG A 87 -2.37 -9.71 29.79
N SER A 88 -3.41 -10.54 29.71
CA SER A 88 -3.62 -11.70 30.59
C SER A 88 -2.97 -12.99 30.08
N LEU A 89 -2.73 -13.13 28.77
CA LEU A 89 -2.12 -14.34 28.18
C LEU A 89 -0.59 -14.33 28.21
N PRO A 90 0.12 -15.48 28.21
CA PRO A 90 1.58 -15.52 28.05
C PRO A 90 2.03 -15.13 26.63
N LYS A 91 3.34 -14.89 26.45
CA LYS A 91 3.91 -14.62 25.11
C LYS A 91 3.87 -15.90 24.26
N PHE A 92 3.43 -15.80 23.01
CA PHE A 92 3.39 -16.94 22.10
C PHE A 92 4.72 -17.15 21.35
N HIS A 93 5.07 -18.42 21.12
CA HIS A 93 6.28 -18.80 20.39
C HIS A 93 5.99 -18.89 18.88
N VAL A 94 5.96 -17.74 18.20
CA VAL A 94 5.52 -17.62 16.78
C VAL A 94 6.66 -17.70 15.75
N LYS A 95 7.75 -18.42 16.05
CA LYS A 95 8.94 -18.44 15.18
C LYS A 95 8.64 -18.99 13.77
N GLY A 96 7.90 -20.10 13.68
CA GLY A 96 7.54 -20.72 12.40
C GLY A 96 6.69 -19.78 11.53
N LEU A 97 5.64 -19.18 12.12
CA LEU A 97 4.82 -18.17 11.45
C LEU A 97 5.66 -17.00 10.93
N MET A 98 6.54 -16.45 11.77
CA MET A 98 7.42 -15.35 11.38
C MET A 98 8.37 -15.72 10.24
N LEU A 99 8.91 -16.95 10.21
CA LEU A 99 9.77 -17.41 9.13
C LEU A 99 9.01 -17.54 7.82
N LEU A 100 7.88 -18.25 7.82
CA LEU A 100 7.05 -18.44 6.65
C LEU A 100 6.54 -17.10 6.09
N HIS A 101 6.10 -16.22 6.98
CA HIS A 101 5.58 -14.90 6.64
C HIS A 101 6.64 -13.99 6.00
N ASN A 102 7.82 -13.87 6.62
CA ASN A 102 8.90 -13.05 6.05
C ASN A 102 9.39 -13.62 4.71
N LEU A 103 9.49 -14.95 4.57
CA LEU A 103 9.87 -15.57 3.31
C LEU A 103 8.82 -15.29 2.22
N PHE A 104 7.55 -15.49 2.53
CA PHE A 104 6.43 -15.20 1.63
C PHE A 104 6.42 -13.74 1.17
N LEU A 105 6.55 -12.77 2.09
CA LEU A 105 6.57 -11.36 1.70
C LEU A 105 7.83 -10.97 0.92
N ALA A 106 8.99 -11.55 1.25
CA ALA A 106 10.21 -11.32 0.48
C ALA A 106 10.07 -11.84 -0.97
N THR A 107 9.53 -13.04 -1.17
CA THR A 107 9.34 -13.61 -2.51
C THR A 107 8.24 -12.93 -3.30
N LEU A 108 7.10 -12.61 -2.67
CA LEU A 108 6.01 -11.86 -3.30
C LEU A 108 6.48 -10.45 -3.72
N SER A 109 7.23 -9.76 -2.86
CA SER A 109 7.81 -8.44 -3.19
C SER A 109 8.83 -8.54 -4.33
N GLY A 110 9.62 -9.61 -4.37
CA GLY A 110 10.57 -9.86 -5.45
C GLY A 110 9.86 -10.06 -6.79
N TYR A 111 8.81 -10.86 -6.79
CA TYR A 111 7.94 -11.04 -7.94
C TYR A 111 7.34 -9.72 -8.43
N MET A 112 6.69 -8.96 -7.54
CA MET A 112 6.05 -7.69 -7.90
C MET A 112 7.07 -6.68 -8.44
N CYS A 113 8.23 -6.54 -7.80
CA CYS A 113 9.30 -5.66 -8.26
C CYS A 113 9.71 -5.98 -9.70
N ILE A 114 10.05 -7.25 -9.97
CA ILE A 114 10.52 -7.68 -11.29
C ILE A 114 9.41 -7.56 -12.34
N ALA A 115 8.19 -8.01 -12.02
CA ALA A 115 7.07 -8.00 -12.94
C ALA A 115 6.64 -6.57 -13.31
N ILE A 116 6.56 -5.65 -12.34
CA ILE A 116 6.22 -4.25 -12.58
C ILE A 116 7.30 -3.56 -13.42
N LEU A 117 8.58 -3.75 -13.09
CA LEU A 117 9.68 -3.16 -13.85
C LEU A 117 9.77 -3.73 -15.27
N SER A 118 9.53 -5.04 -15.43
CA SER A 118 9.50 -5.69 -16.75
C SER A 118 8.37 -5.12 -17.60
N GLU A 119 7.16 -5.00 -17.04
CA GLU A 119 6.01 -4.46 -17.78
C GLU A 119 6.21 -2.98 -18.11
N ALA A 120 6.71 -2.19 -17.16
CA ALA A 120 7.04 -0.79 -17.38
C ALA A 120 8.06 -0.62 -18.51
N ARG A 121 9.07 -1.50 -18.58
CA ARG A 121 10.05 -1.50 -19.68
C ARG A 121 9.41 -1.86 -21.02
N THR A 122 8.56 -2.89 -21.06
CA THR A 122 7.84 -3.30 -22.28
C THR A 122 6.92 -2.21 -22.80
N LYS A 123 6.29 -1.44 -21.90
CA LYS A 123 5.40 -0.33 -22.23
C LYS A 123 6.11 1.01 -22.45
N GLY A 124 7.43 1.06 -22.29
CA GLY A 124 8.22 2.28 -22.47
C GLY A 124 7.94 3.37 -21.42
N TYR A 125 7.58 2.96 -20.19
CA TYR A 125 7.30 3.91 -19.11
C TYR A 125 8.54 4.73 -18.78
N LYS A 126 8.33 6.02 -18.58
CA LYS A 126 9.33 7.02 -18.20
C LYS A 126 9.25 7.27 -16.69
N PHE A 127 10.18 8.05 -16.16
CA PHE A 127 10.10 8.43 -14.74
C PHE A 127 8.84 9.25 -14.40
N VAL A 128 8.39 10.10 -15.34
CA VAL A 128 7.13 10.86 -15.29
C VAL A 128 6.58 11.06 -16.71
N GLY A 129 5.30 11.39 -16.83
CA GLY A 129 4.55 11.49 -18.07
C GLY A 129 3.97 10.14 -18.54
N ASN A 130 3.55 9.28 -17.61
CA ASN A 130 2.92 8.00 -17.94
C ASN A 130 1.40 8.10 -17.77
N ASP A 131 0.68 8.03 -18.88
CA ASP A 131 -0.79 8.06 -18.88
C ASP A 131 -1.40 6.78 -18.32
N VAL A 132 -2.64 6.89 -17.85
CA VAL A 132 -3.47 5.74 -17.49
C VAL A 132 -3.98 5.10 -18.77
N ASP A 133 -3.68 3.82 -18.95
CA ASP A 133 -4.07 3.03 -20.12
C ASP A 133 -5.28 2.16 -19.73
N GLU A 134 -6.49 2.53 -20.16
CA GLU A 134 -7.74 1.78 -19.92
C GLU A 134 -7.98 0.68 -20.97
N SER A 135 -7.11 0.58 -21.99
CA SER A 135 -7.18 -0.49 -23.00
C SER A 135 -6.79 -1.85 -22.43
N ALA A 136 -7.03 -2.91 -23.21
CA ALA A 136 -6.49 -4.24 -22.92
C ALA A 136 -4.95 -4.25 -22.72
N GLY A 137 -4.24 -3.27 -23.30
CA GLY A 137 -2.81 -3.08 -23.12
C GLY A 137 -2.42 -2.71 -21.69
N GLY A 138 -3.25 -1.95 -20.97
CA GLY A 138 -2.99 -1.53 -19.58
C GLY A 138 -3.33 -2.59 -18.53
N TRP A 139 -4.05 -3.64 -18.91
CA TRP A 139 -4.59 -4.65 -17.99
C TRP A 139 -3.51 -5.37 -17.18
N LYS A 140 -2.39 -5.73 -17.80
CA LYS A 140 -1.31 -6.45 -17.10
C LYS A 140 -0.71 -5.62 -15.97
N MET A 141 -0.42 -4.34 -16.22
CA MET A 141 0.04 -3.43 -15.16
C MET A 141 -1.04 -3.25 -14.08
N ALA A 142 -2.32 -3.16 -14.47
CA ALA A 142 -3.44 -3.08 -13.53
C ALA A 142 -3.51 -4.26 -12.56
N LYS A 143 -3.34 -5.49 -13.05
CA LYS A 143 -3.26 -6.67 -12.17
C LYS A 143 -2.06 -6.62 -11.21
N LEU A 144 -0.91 -6.11 -11.67
CA LEU A 144 0.30 -6.01 -10.83
C LEU A 144 0.16 -4.94 -9.74
N ILE A 145 -0.41 -3.79 -10.06
CA ILE A 145 -0.72 -2.73 -9.10
C ILE A 145 -1.80 -3.20 -8.11
N TRP A 146 -2.80 -3.95 -8.58
CA TRP A 146 -3.76 -4.61 -7.71
C TRP A 146 -3.10 -5.63 -6.77
N LEU A 147 -2.17 -6.47 -7.27
CA LEU A 147 -1.45 -7.42 -6.44
C LEU A 147 -0.63 -6.68 -5.36
N PHE A 148 -0.02 -5.55 -5.72
CA PHE A 148 0.65 -4.67 -4.77
C PHE A 148 -0.29 -4.12 -3.71
N TYR A 149 -1.49 -3.66 -4.09
CA TYR A 149 -2.54 -3.24 -3.15
C TYR A 149 -2.92 -4.37 -2.19
N VAL A 150 -3.25 -5.56 -2.71
CA VAL A 150 -3.63 -6.72 -1.90
C VAL A 150 -2.49 -7.17 -1.00
N SER A 151 -1.23 -7.01 -1.41
CA SER A 151 -0.06 -7.36 -0.60
C SER A 151 -0.08 -6.70 0.80
N LYS A 152 -0.67 -5.50 0.91
CA LYS A 152 -0.77 -4.74 2.17
C LYS A 152 -1.64 -5.43 3.21
N THR A 153 -2.60 -6.26 2.80
CA THR A 153 -3.38 -7.09 3.73
C THR A 153 -2.52 -8.15 4.43
N PHE A 154 -1.54 -8.73 3.72
CA PHE A 154 -0.62 -9.69 4.30
C PHE A 154 0.35 -9.01 5.26
N GLU A 155 0.74 -7.76 5.00
CA GLU A 155 1.60 -6.98 5.92
C GLU A 155 0.91 -6.72 7.29
N PHE A 156 -0.42 -6.84 7.40
CA PHE A 156 -1.09 -6.77 8.71
C PHE A 156 -0.69 -7.89 9.66
N VAL A 157 -0.24 -9.03 9.12
CA VAL A 157 0.29 -10.15 9.90
C VAL A 157 1.58 -9.75 10.64
N ASP A 158 2.34 -8.76 10.17
CA ASP A 158 3.48 -8.20 10.92
C ASP A 158 3.02 -7.66 12.27
N THR A 159 1.91 -6.92 12.26
CA THR A 159 1.34 -6.35 13.47
C THR A 159 0.77 -7.44 14.37
N LEU A 160 0.12 -8.47 13.80
CA LEU A 160 -0.34 -9.64 14.55
C LEU A 160 0.82 -10.35 15.27
N ILE A 161 1.93 -10.60 14.58
CA ILE A 161 3.14 -11.21 15.17
C ILE A 161 3.67 -10.32 16.32
N MET A 162 3.69 -9.00 16.16
CA MET A 162 4.09 -8.07 17.22
C MET A 162 3.16 -8.17 18.44
N VAL A 163 1.85 -8.25 18.24
CA VAL A 163 0.85 -8.41 19.31
C VAL A 163 1.05 -9.73 20.06
N LEU A 164 1.17 -10.86 19.34
CA LEU A 164 1.36 -12.19 19.93
C LEU A 164 2.68 -12.33 20.71
N LYS A 165 3.71 -11.57 20.32
CA LYS A 165 5.00 -11.52 21.03
C LYS A 165 5.02 -10.51 22.18
N LYS A 166 3.94 -9.76 22.40
CA LYS A 166 3.87 -8.59 23.31
C LYS A 166 4.98 -7.57 23.03
N ASN A 167 5.21 -7.28 21.75
CA ASN A 167 6.23 -6.32 21.32
C ASN A 167 5.62 -4.94 21.08
N ASP A 168 4.97 -4.39 22.11
CA ASP A 168 4.27 -3.10 22.04
C ASP A 168 5.16 -1.94 21.58
N ARG A 169 6.47 -2.05 21.77
CA ARG A 169 7.44 -1.05 21.32
C ARG A 169 7.50 -0.92 19.80
N GLN A 170 7.27 -2.00 19.05
CA GLN A 170 7.26 -1.97 17.59
C GLN A 170 5.93 -1.45 17.03
N ILE A 171 4.83 -1.62 17.78
CA ILE A 171 3.50 -1.09 17.45
C ILE A 171 3.43 0.40 17.79
N SER A 172 4.23 1.19 17.07
CA SER A 172 4.26 2.65 17.20
C SER A 172 3.10 3.32 16.47
N PHE A 173 2.85 4.59 16.76
CA PHE A 173 1.90 5.39 15.98
C PHE A 173 2.27 5.43 14.49
N LEU A 174 3.57 5.57 14.16
CA LEU A 174 4.05 5.55 12.78
C LEU A 174 3.69 4.22 12.09
N HIS A 175 3.87 3.09 12.79
CA HIS A 175 3.54 1.76 12.27
C HIS A 175 2.03 1.63 11.97
N LEU A 176 1.17 1.94 12.95
CA LEU A 176 -0.27 1.84 12.78
C LEU A 176 -0.82 2.83 11.75
N TYR A 177 -0.32 4.07 11.77
CA TYR A 177 -0.65 5.08 10.75
C TYR A 177 -0.31 4.54 9.37
N HIS A 178 0.93 4.05 9.17
CA HIS A 178 1.38 3.56 7.88
C HIS A 178 0.56 2.37 7.40
N HIS A 179 0.43 1.28 8.17
CA HIS A 179 -0.26 0.08 7.70
C HIS A 179 -1.75 0.31 7.44
N ALA A 180 -2.45 1.06 8.29
CA ALA A 180 -3.86 1.38 8.03
C ALA A 180 -4.02 2.31 6.82
N SER A 181 -3.24 3.40 6.75
CA SER A 181 -3.43 4.39 5.68
C SER A 181 -2.91 3.92 4.33
N ILE A 182 -1.78 3.18 4.27
CA ILE A 182 -1.23 2.68 3.00
C ILE A 182 -2.21 1.75 2.30
N PHE A 183 -2.93 0.90 3.03
CA PHE A 183 -3.94 0.01 2.46
C PHE A 183 -5.11 0.80 1.84
N ALA A 184 -5.59 1.83 2.53
CA ALA A 184 -6.65 2.72 2.02
C ALA A 184 -6.20 3.57 0.83
N VAL A 185 -4.99 4.12 0.89
CA VAL A 185 -4.39 4.92 -0.21
C VAL A 185 -4.23 4.07 -1.46
N TRP A 186 -3.71 2.85 -1.34
CA TRP A 186 -3.55 1.98 -2.52
C TRP A 186 -4.88 1.43 -3.04
N TRP A 187 -5.90 1.25 -2.20
CA TRP A 187 -7.25 1.00 -2.72
C TRP A 187 -7.72 2.16 -3.61
N LEU A 188 -7.54 3.42 -3.21
CA LEU A 188 -7.91 4.59 -4.03
C LEU A 188 -7.08 4.68 -5.32
N VAL A 189 -5.77 4.43 -5.24
CA VAL A 189 -4.89 4.40 -6.43
C VAL A 189 -5.34 3.32 -7.40
N THR A 190 -5.54 2.08 -6.93
CA THR A 190 -6.00 0.97 -7.77
C THR A 190 -7.42 1.19 -8.29
N LEU A 191 -8.29 1.86 -7.53
CA LEU A 191 -9.64 2.19 -7.97
C LEU A 191 -9.62 3.16 -9.15
N LYS A 192 -8.80 4.22 -9.09
CA LYS A 192 -8.86 5.32 -10.05
C LYS A 192 -7.84 5.22 -11.18
N ALA A 193 -6.62 4.77 -10.88
CA ALA A 193 -5.50 4.74 -11.81
C ALA A 193 -4.61 3.51 -11.55
N PRO A 194 -5.10 2.29 -11.86
CA PRO A 194 -4.35 1.07 -11.60
C PRO A 194 -3.12 0.88 -12.51
N ASN A 195 -2.64 1.89 -13.24
CA ASN A 195 -1.41 1.85 -14.03
C ASN A 195 -0.86 3.28 -14.22
N GLY A 196 0.01 3.51 -15.21
CA GLY A 196 0.66 4.81 -15.40
C GLY A 196 1.65 5.10 -14.27
N GLU A 197 1.63 6.31 -13.72
CA GLU A 197 2.62 6.80 -12.74
C GLU A 197 2.76 5.98 -11.45
N ALA A 198 1.71 5.23 -11.08
CA ALA A 198 1.71 4.40 -9.87
C ALA A 198 2.81 3.32 -9.87
N TYR A 199 3.30 2.91 -11.06
CA TYR A 199 4.27 1.83 -11.21
C TYR A 199 5.56 2.05 -10.40
N PHE A 200 6.11 3.27 -10.40
CA PHE A 200 7.40 3.55 -9.80
C PHE A 200 7.34 3.39 -8.29
N SER A 201 6.28 3.91 -7.69
CA SER A 201 6.05 3.79 -6.25
C SER A 201 5.85 2.32 -5.84
N ALA A 202 5.05 1.56 -6.59
CA ALA A 202 4.84 0.14 -6.31
C ALA A 202 6.13 -0.68 -6.47
N ALA A 203 6.90 -0.46 -7.55
CA ALA A 203 8.15 -1.17 -7.82
C ALA A 203 9.23 -0.86 -6.76
N LEU A 204 9.45 0.41 -6.45
CA LEU A 204 10.47 0.81 -5.49
C LEU A 204 10.12 0.37 -4.07
N ASN A 205 8.85 0.44 -3.66
CA ASN A 205 8.41 -0.12 -2.38
C ASN A 205 8.64 -1.63 -2.33
N SER A 206 8.28 -2.35 -3.40
CA SER A 206 8.51 -3.80 -3.51
C SER A 206 9.99 -4.15 -3.39
N PHE A 207 10.88 -3.39 -4.05
CA PHE A 207 12.33 -3.56 -3.91
C PHE A 207 12.81 -3.40 -2.46
N ILE A 208 12.37 -2.35 -1.76
CA ILE A 208 12.72 -2.15 -0.36
C ILE A 208 12.16 -3.26 0.54
N HIS A 209 10.96 -3.76 0.24
CA HIS A 209 10.33 -4.86 0.96
C HIS A 209 11.09 -6.19 0.76
N VAL A 210 11.65 -6.46 -0.42
CA VAL A 210 12.57 -7.60 -0.63
C VAL A 210 13.73 -7.54 0.36
N VAL A 211 14.40 -6.38 0.46
CA VAL A 211 15.56 -6.23 1.34
C VAL A 211 15.17 -6.28 2.82
N MET A 212 14.07 -5.63 3.20
CA MET A 212 13.60 -5.60 4.58
C MET A 212 13.15 -6.98 5.08
N TYR A 213 12.25 -7.65 4.35
CA TYR A 213 11.77 -8.98 4.75
C TYR A 213 12.84 -10.06 4.59
N GLY A 214 13.70 -9.95 3.58
CA GLY A 214 14.89 -10.80 3.44
C GLY A 214 15.82 -10.69 4.65
N TYR A 215 16.07 -9.46 5.14
CA TYR A 215 16.82 -9.24 6.37
C TYR A 215 16.14 -9.88 7.59
N TYR A 216 14.83 -9.69 7.78
CA TYR A 216 14.11 -10.28 8.90
C TYR A 216 14.07 -11.81 8.86
N PHE A 217 13.95 -12.40 7.67
CA PHE A 217 14.06 -13.84 7.47
C PHE A 217 15.44 -14.36 7.89
N CYS A 218 16.53 -13.75 7.37
CA CYS A 218 17.90 -14.12 7.72
C CYS A 218 18.19 -14.00 9.22
N MET A 219 17.71 -12.94 9.86
CA MET A 219 17.83 -12.76 11.31
C MET A 219 17.03 -13.82 12.09
N ALA A 220 15.86 -14.24 11.60
CA ALA A 220 15.02 -15.23 12.24
C ALA A 220 15.58 -16.67 12.18
N ILE A 221 16.32 -17.01 11.11
CA ILE A 221 17.06 -18.29 11.00
C ILE A 221 18.40 -18.30 11.75
N GLY A 222 18.87 -17.13 12.20
CA GLY A 222 20.06 -17.01 13.06
C GLY A 222 21.34 -16.54 12.36
N ILE A 223 21.27 -16.09 11.11
CA ILE A 223 22.42 -15.52 10.40
C ILE A 223 22.69 -14.11 10.98
N ARG A 224 23.62 -14.02 11.94
CA ARG A 224 23.93 -12.75 12.61
C ARG A 224 24.82 -11.82 11.76
N GLN A 225 25.48 -12.37 10.74
CA GLN A 225 26.36 -11.66 9.84
C GLN A 225 25.62 -10.55 9.08
N VAL A 226 24.31 -10.67 8.82
CA VAL A 226 23.53 -9.62 8.13
C VAL A 226 23.17 -8.43 9.02
N SER A 227 23.51 -8.45 10.31
CA SER A 227 23.12 -7.40 11.27
C SER A 227 23.62 -6.00 10.90
N PHE A 228 24.75 -5.88 10.19
CA PHE A 228 25.26 -4.59 9.70
C PHE A 228 24.34 -3.93 8.66
N ILE A 229 23.55 -4.73 7.93
CA ILE A 229 22.63 -4.24 6.89
C ILE A 229 21.52 -3.38 7.50
N LYS A 230 21.18 -3.61 8.77
CA LYS A 230 20.09 -2.91 9.48
C LYS A 230 20.13 -1.39 9.31
N ARG A 231 21.32 -0.76 9.41
CA ARG A 231 21.46 0.70 9.25
C ARG A 231 21.20 1.17 7.81
N TYR A 232 21.54 0.33 6.83
CA TYR A 232 21.34 0.62 5.41
C TYR A 232 19.87 0.47 5.01
N ILE A 233 19.12 -0.46 5.61
CA ILE A 233 17.68 -0.64 5.33
C ILE A 233 16.93 0.66 5.61
N THR A 234 17.16 1.27 6.78
CA THR A 234 16.47 2.50 7.14
C THR A 234 16.90 3.67 6.24
N ALA A 235 18.18 3.73 5.84
CA ALA A 235 18.64 4.71 4.86
C ALA A 235 17.96 4.52 3.50
N MET A 236 17.85 3.28 3.01
CA MET A 236 17.18 2.95 1.76
C MET A 236 15.67 3.28 1.79
N GLN A 237 14.99 3.04 2.91
CA GLN A 237 13.59 3.46 3.11
C GLN A 237 13.44 4.98 3.00
N MET A 238 14.39 5.75 3.57
CA MET A 238 14.36 7.20 3.45
C MET A 238 14.62 7.66 2.02
N THR A 239 15.60 7.06 1.35
CA THR A 239 15.86 7.32 -0.08
C THR A 239 14.63 7.02 -0.93
N GLN A 240 13.93 5.91 -0.68
CA GLN A 240 12.68 5.59 -1.37
C GLN A 240 11.65 6.71 -1.23
N PHE A 241 11.37 7.19 -0.02
CA PHE A 241 10.38 8.26 0.19
C PHE A 241 10.80 9.56 -0.48
N CYS A 242 12.09 9.90 -0.46
CA CYS A 242 12.60 11.06 -1.20
C CYS A 242 12.41 10.92 -2.71
N CYS A 243 12.69 9.74 -3.29
CA CYS A 243 12.48 9.50 -4.72
C CYS A 243 11.00 9.59 -5.10
N MET A 244 10.10 9.00 -4.30
CA MET A 244 8.65 9.08 -4.49
C MET A 244 8.14 10.53 -4.37
N MET A 245 8.69 11.29 -3.42
CA MET A 245 8.38 12.71 -3.26
C MET A 245 8.77 13.52 -4.50
N VAL A 246 9.99 13.31 -5.02
CA VAL A 246 10.46 13.97 -6.25
C VAL A 246 9.55 13.63 -7.43
N GLN A 247 9.19 12.34 -7.59
CA GLN A 247 8.28 11.94 -8.66
C GLN A 247 6.92 12.64 -8.53
N ALA A 248 6.33 12.67 -7.33
CA ALA A 248 5.05 13.32 -7.09
C ALA A 248 5.07 14.83 -7.41
N VAL A 249 6.14 15.54 -7.01
CA VAL A 249 6.32 16.96 -7.35
C VAL A 249 6.40 17.18 -8.86
N LEU A 250 7.15 16.33 -9.57
CA LEU A 250 7.29 16.43 -11.02
C LEU A 250 5.97 16.15 -11.74
N ILE A 251 5.18 15.18 -11.30
CA ILE A 251 3.84 14.90 -11.84
C ILE A 251 2.92 16.12 -11.65
N LEU A 252 2.90 16.70 -10.44
CA LEU A 252 2.09 17.88 -10.14
C LEU A 252 2.52 19.10 -10.98
N ASN A 253 3.83 19.32 -11.13
CA ASN A 253 4.34 20.40 -11.97
C ASN A 253 3.88 20.24 -13.43
N ARG A 254 3.91 19.02 -13.97
CA ARG A 254 3.41 18.75 -15.33
C ARG A 254 1.91 18.99 -15.46
N ALA A 255 1.12 18.58 -14.47
CA ALA A 255 -0.32 18.82 -14.45
C ALA A 255 -0.66 20.32 -14.42
N MET A 256 0.07 21.10 -13.63
CA MET A 256 -0.06 22.56 -13.58
C MET A 256 0.35 23.22 -14.91
N SER A 257 1.49 22.84 -15.48
CA SER A 257 1.95 23.39 -16.77
C SER A 257 0.98 23.08 -17.93
N SER A 258 0.38 21.89 -17.94
CA SER A 258 -0.62 21.52 -18.95
C SER A 258 -1.94 22.28 -18.78
N SER A 259 -2.27 22.73 -17.57
CA SER A 259 -3.48 23.53 -17.32
C SER A 259 -3.30 24.98 -17.76
N SER A 260 -2.07 25.52 -17.68
CA SER A 260 -1.74 26.88 -18.12
C SER A 260 -1.58 27.02 -19.64
N SER A 261 -1.33 25.94 -20.38
CA SER A 261 -1.02 25.98 -21.80
C SER A 261 -2.22 25.84 -22.75
N ASN A 262 -3.48 25.83 -22.28
CA ASN A 262 -4.61 25.57 -23.17
C ASN A 262 -5.98 26.18 -22.75
N PRO A 263 -6.35 27.41 -23.19
CA PRO A 263 -7.75 27.86 -23.21
C PRO A 263 -8.46 27.52 -24.53
N THR A 264 -7.75 27.17 -25.60
CA THR A 264 -8.33 27.05 -26.95
C THR A 264 -7.55 26.04 -27.80
N ARG A 265 -7.93 24.77 -27.74
CA ARG A 265 -7.64 23.87 -28.86
C ARG A 265 -8.80 22.91 -29.04
N GLY A 266 -9.62 23.25 -30.02
CA GLY A 266 -10.74 22.45 -30.49
C GLY A 266 -10.26 21.05 -30.87
N SER A 267 -11.14 20.10 -30.57
CA SER A 267 -11.16 18.72 -31.03
C SER A 267 -10.68 18.58 -32.48
N SER A 268 -9.55 17.93 -32.66
CA SER A 268 -9.18 17.35 -33.95
C SER A 268 -8.82 15.89 -33.72
N SER A 269 -9.76 15.01 -34.07
CA SER A 269 -9.59 13.61 -34.46
C SER A 269 -8.51 12.82 -33.72
N SER A 270 -8.83 12.41 -32.49
CA SER A 270 -8.09 11.38 -31.77
C SER A 270 -8.60 10.00 -32.20
N SER A 271 -7.70 9.15 -32.68
CA SER A 271 -7.95 7.73 -32.94
C SER A 271 -8.53 7.04 -31.68
N SER A 272 -9.24 5.93 -31.86
CA SER A 272 -9.80 5.12 -30.75
C SER A 272 -8.76 4.76 -29.67
N GLU A 273 -7.47 4.74 -30.01
CA GLU A 273 -6.35 4.50 -29.07
C GLU A 273 -6.08 5.67 -28.10
N GLU A 274 -6.37 6.91 -28.50
CA GLU A 274 -6.18 8.10 -27.64
C GLU A 274 -7.34 8.27 -26.64
N GLU A 275 -8.52 7.71 -26.91
CA GLU A 275 -9.66 7.75 -25.99
C GLU A 275 -9.49 6.78 -24.80
N GLU A 276 -8.73 5.70 -25.00
CA GLU A 276 -8.38 4.72 -23.97
C GLU A 276 -7.22 5.17 -23.07
N ARG A 277 -6.44 6.20 -23.47
CA ARG A 277 -5.32 6.73 -22.67
C ARG A 277 -5.65 8.08 -22.09
N LYS A 278 -5.63 8.18 -20.76
CA LYS A 278 -6.00 9.39 -20.03
C LYS A 278 -4.84 9.92 -19.20
N PRO A 279 -4.66 11.24 -19.07
CA PRO A 279 -3.66 11.80 -18.18
C PRO A 279 -3.80 11.27 -16.76
N TYR A 280 -2.67 11.07 -16.07
CA TYR A 280 -2.70 10.59 -14.69
C TYR A 280 -3.49 11.55 -13.78
N PRO A 281 -4.46 11.06 -12.98
CA PRO A 281 -5.34 11.93 -12.20
C PRO A 281 -4.57 12.79 -11.19
N THR A 282 -4.77 14.11 -11.27
CA THR A 282 -4.05 15.08 -10.43
C THR A 282 -4.38 14.92 -8.95
N ASP A 283 -5.61 14.56 -8.60
CA ASP A 283 -6.03 14.31 -7.22
C ASP A 283 -5.32 13.10 -6.61
N ILE A 284 -5.05 12.04 -7.38
CA ILE A 284 -4.23 10.91 -6.92
C ILE A 284 -2.78 11.34 -6.74
N ALA A 285 -2.24 12.17 -7.64
CA ALA A 285 -0.90 12.73 -7.48
C ALA A 285 -0.79 13.59 -6.21
N VAL A 286 -1.79 14.42 -5.91
CA VAL A 286 -1.88 15.20 -4.66
C VAL A 286 -1.97 14.28 -3.45
N LEU A 287 -2.80 13.24 -3.50
CA LEU A 287 -2.93 12.24 -2.43
C LEU A 287 -1.56 11.60 -2.11
N LEU A 288 -0.83 11.14 -3.14
CA LEU A 288 0.48 10.53 -2.98
C LEU A 288 1.53 11.51 -2.47
N PHE A 289 1.49 12.77 -2.94
CA PHE A 289 2.37 13.84 -2.45
C PHE A 289 2.15 14.11 -0.96
N VAL A 290 0.90 14.35 -0.54
CA VAL A 290 0.55 14.60 0.86
C VAL A 290 0.93 13.40 1.72
N TYR A 291 0.67 12.18 1.24
CA TYR A 291 1.04 10.96 1.95
C TYR A 291 2.56 10.80 2.12
N MET A 292 3.37 11.11 1.10
CA MET A 292 4.82 11.11 1.26
C MET A 292 5.30 12.18 2.23
N TRP A 293 4.66 13.35 2.23
CA TRP A 293 5.01 14.42 3.16
C TRP A 293 4.78 14.01 4.61
N THR A 294 3.61 13.42 4.90
CA THR A 294 3.31 12.93 6.26
C THR A 294 4.25 11.81 6.67
N MET A 295 4.56 10.87 5.76
CA MET A 295 5.49 9.77 6.03
C MET A 295 6.90 10.29 6.35
N LEU A 296 7.45 11.22 5.56
CA LEU A 296 8.74 11.84 5.84
C LEU A 296 8.76 12.56 7.20
N GLY A 297 7.70 13.32 7.51
CA GLY A 297 7.58 14.01 8.79
C GLY A 297 7.53 13.06 9.99
N LEU A 298 6.78 11.96 9.88
CA LEU A 298 6.69 10.95 10.94
C LEU A 298 8.00 10.18 11.12
N PHE A 299 8.72 9.87 10.04
CA PHE A 299 10.04 9.26 10.11
C PHE A 299 11.09 10.20 10.71
N ALA A 300 11.08 11.48 10.33
CA ALA A 300 11.94 12.49 10.95
C ALA A 300 11.71 12.55 12.48
N ASN A 301 10.44 12.58 12.91
CA ASN A 301 10.07 12.53 14.32
C ASN A 301 10.56 11.24 15.00
N PHE A 302 10.43 10.09 14.33
CA PHE A 302 10.93 8.81 14.82
C PHE A 302 12.45 8.86 15.06
N PHE A 303 13.24 9.35 14.10
CA PHE A 303 14.69 9.46 14.25
C PHE A 303 15.10 10.42 15.37
N VAL A 304 14.41 11.56 15.51
CA VAL A 304 14.66 12.50 16.61
C VAL A 304 14.39 11.84 17.97
N LYS A 305 13.27 11.12 18.11
CA LYS A 305 12.93 10.39 19.35
C LYS A 305 13.94 9.28 19.65
N GLU A 306 14.33 8.53 18.64
CA GLU A 306 15.33 7.47 18.74
C GLU A 306 16.70 8.02 19.19
N GLY A 307 17.16 9.10 18.55
CA GLY A 307 18.41 9.76 18.91
C GLY A 307 18.42 10.32 20.34
N LYS A 308 17.31 10.95 20.77
CA LYS A 308 17.15 11.41 22.17
C LYS A 308 17.20 10.24 23.15
N ARG A 309 16.58 9.10 22.81
CA ARG A 309 16.60 7.90 23.67
C ARG A 309 18.00 7.33 23.81
N LEU A 310 18.72 7.12 22.69
CA LEU A 310 20.09 6.59 22.72
C LEU A 310 21.02 7.49 23.55
N ARG A 311 20.85 8.81 23.49
CA ARG A 311 21.60 9.75 24.34
C ARG A 311 21.27 9.58 25.83
N ARG A 312 20.00 9.38 26.19
CA ARG A 312 19.58 9.11 27.57
C ARG A 312 20.13 7.79 28.10
N GLU A 313 20.06 6.72 27.30
CA GLU A 313 20.61 5.41 27.65
C GLU A 313 22.13 5.48 27.87
N LYS A 314 22.87 6.20 27.02
CA LYS A 314 24.30 6.47 27.22
C LYS A 314 24.59 7.23 28.51
N LYS A 315 23.80 8.27 28.83
CA LYS A 315 23.94 9.04 30.07
C LYS A 315 23.69 8.18 31.32
N LEU A 316 22.63 7.36 31.30
CA LEU A 316 22.31 6.44 32.39
C LEU A 316 23.40 5.36 32.58
N ALA A 317 23.94 4.83 31.49
CA ALA A 317 25.03 3.86 31.53
C ALA A 317 26.34 4.47 32.08
N ALA A 318 26.61 5.75 31.77
CA ALA A 318 27.75 6.47 32.33
C ALA A 318 27.56 6.76 33.83
N SER A 319 26.36 7.15 34.25
CA SER A 319 26.03 7.43 35.65
C SER A 319 26.05 6.19 36.56
N LYS A 320 25.90 4.97 36.02
CA LYS A 320 26.01 3.72 36.78
C LYS A 320 27.46 3.23 36.96
N LYS A 321 28.42 3.85 36.28
CA LYS A 321 29.85 3.50 36.35
C LYS A 321 30.65 4.41 37.30
N ASN A 322 30.04 5.50 37.78
CA ASN A 322 30.56 6.39 38.81
C ASN A 322 29.83 6.11 40.12
#